data_AF-A0A8I0SQ74-F1
#
_entry.id   AF-A0A8I0SQ74-F1
#
_cell.length_a   1.000
_cell.length_b   1.000
_cell.length_c   1.000
_cell.angle_alpha   90.00
_cell.angle_beta   90.00
_cell.angle_gamma   90.00
#
_symmetry.space_group_name_H-M   'P 1'
#
loop_
_entity.id
_entity.type
_entity.pdbx_description
1 polymer ?
#
loop_
_entity_poly.entity_id
_entity_poly.type
_entity_poly.pdbx_seq_one_letter_code
_entity_poly.pdbx_strand_id
1 'polypeptide(L)'
;MGSCGTFMPVVILEGELPVSTVIAFDTLAYAKRLRAAGVPESQAEVHAEAMAELIEERLATKRDLKELEIRLTHNLTMRLGGMMAASVAAVAALVKLL
;
A
#
# COMPACT_ATOMS: atom_id res chain seq x y z
N MET A 1 -35.62 20.19 32.08
CA MET A 1 -35.30 21.23 31.08
C MET A 1 -34.06 21.97 31.57
N GLY A 2 -32.94 22.09 30.89
CA GLY A 2 -32.52 21.76 29.53
C GLY A 2 -31.24 22.58 29.36
N SER A 3 -30.08 21.95 29.53
CA SER A 3 -28.79 22.63 29.33
C SER A 3 -28.20 22.16 28.01
N CYS A 4 -28.33 23.03 27.03
CA CYS A 4 -27.78 22.95 25.70
C CYS A 4 -26.24 23.01 25.80
N GLY A 5 -25.55 21.90 25.55
CA GLY A 5 -24.10 21.79 25.67
C GLY A 5 -23.47 21.31 24.36
N THR A 6 -23.16 22.28 23.49
CA THR A 6 -22.10 22.29 22.48
C THR A 6 -21.93 21.04 21.60
N PHE A 7 -22.62 21.09 20.47
CA PHE A 7 -22.27 20.47 19.19
C PHE A 7 -20.79 20.79 18.86
N MET A 8 -19.88 19.83 19.06
CA MET A 8 -18.51 19.96 18.56
C MET A 8 -18.52 19.78 17.04
N PRO A 9 -18.04 20.76 16.25
CA PRO A 9 -17.84 20.55 14.83
C PRO A 9 -16.67 19.58 14.64
N VAL A 10 -16.91 18.50 13.89
CA VAL A 10 -15.85 17.67 13.32
C VAL A 10 -15.01 18.57 12.42
N VAL A 11 -13.87 19.01 12.94
CA VAL A 11 -12.85 19.71 12.17
C VAL A 11 -12.24 18.68 11.23
N ILE A 12 -12.70 18.66 9.98
CA ILE A 12 -11.99 18.04 8.87
C ILE A 12 -10.76 18.93 8.64
N LEU A 13 -9.63 18.52 9.19
CA LEU A 13 -8.34 19.08 8.80
C LEU A 13 -7.99 18.53 7.41
N GLU A 14 -8.06 19.44 6.44
CA GLU A 14 -7.26 19.44 5.21
C GLU A 14 -5.82 19.02 5.51
N GLY A 15 -5.36 18.00 4.80
CA GLY A 15 -4.02 17.46 4.92
C GLY A 15 -3.79 16.43 3.83
N GLU A 16 -3.40 16.92 2.65
CA GLU A 16 -2.82 16.16 1.56
C GLU A 16 -1.74 15.20 2.13
N LEU A 17 -2.04 13.90 2.23
CA LEU A 17 -1.04 12.91 2.62
C LEU A 17 -0.55 12.18 1.35
N PRO A 18 0.76 12.22 1.07
CA PRO A 18 1.33 11.52 -0.06
C PRO A 18 1.10 10.03 0.17
N VAL A 19 0.43 9.38 -0.78
CA VAL A 19 0.22 7.93 -0.79
C VAL A 19 1.54 7.24 -1.12
N SER A 20 2.51 7.30 -0.21
CA SER A 20 3.77 6.54 -0.28
C SER A 20 3.61 5.23 0.49
N THR A 21 2.67 4.40 0.03
CA THR A 21 2.61 2.93 0.15
C THR A 21 3.24 2.29 1.41
N VAL A 22 3.01 2.83 2.61
CA VAL A 22 3.17 2.20 3.93
C VAL A 22 2.07 2.74 4.84
N ILE A 23 0.98 1.99 4.97
CA ILE A 23 -0.02 2.25 6.00
C ILE A 23 0.61 1.77 7.31
N ALA A 24 1.29 2.68 8.02
CA ALA A 24 1.81 2.41 9.36
C ALA A 24 0.63 2.48 10.32
N PHE A 25 0.16 1.31 10.79
CA PHE A 25 -0.88 1.24 11.79
C PHE A 25 -0.26 1.37 13.18
N ASP A 26 -0.61 2.45 13.89
CA ASP A 26 -0.15 2.69 15.27
C ASP A 26 -1.20 2.19 16.27
N THR A 27 -0.94 1.00 16.79
CA THR A 27 -1.73 0.29 17.81
C THR A 27 -1.93 1.15 19.07
N LEU A 28 -0.92 1.91 19.48
CA LEU A 28 -0.95 2.73 20.69
C LEU A 28 -1.81 3.99 20.50
N ALA A 29 -1.66 4.67 19.37
CA ALA A 29 -2.51 5.81 19.03
C ALA A 29 -3.98 5.39 18.90
N TYR A 30 -4.24 4.20 18.35
CA TYR A 30 -5.58 3.64 18.21
C TYR A 30 -6.21 3.28 19.57
N ALA A 31 -5.49 2.57 20.46
CA ALA A 31 -5.95 2.28 21.81
C ALA A 31 -6.24 3.56 22.62
N LYS A 32 -5.40 4.60 22.48
CA LYS A 32 -5.63 5.92 23.11
C LYS A 32 -6.94 6.57 22.66
N ARG A 33 -7.28 6.47 21.37
CA ARG A 33 -8.55 6.99 20.83
C ARG A 33 -9.76 6.22 21.35
N LEU A 34 -9.65 4.89 21.48
CA LEU A 34 -10.70 4.06 22.07
C LEU A 34 -10.94 4.43 23.54
N ARG A 35 -9.88 4.64 24.33
CA ARG A 35 -10.00 5.13 25.71
C ARG A 35 -10.64 6.51 25.78
N ALA A 36 -10.26 7.42 24.88
CA ALA A 36 -10.86 8.75 24.80
C ALA A 36 -12.37 8.70 24.43
N ALA A 37 -12.80 7.64 23.75
CA ALA A 37 -14.21 7.37 23.45
C ALA A 37 -14.96 6.64 24.59
N GLY A 38 -14.30 6.38 25.72
CA GLY A 38 -14.90 5.74 26.89
C GLY A 38 -14.80 4.21 26.92
N VAL A 39 -14.01 3.59 26.03
CA VAL A 39 -13.75 2.15 26.06
C VAL A 39 -12.79 1.82 27.22
N PRO A 40 -13.08 0.80 28.06
CA PRO A 40 -12.17 0.35 29.11
C PRO A 40 -10.80 -0.02 28.54
N GLU A 41 -9.73 0.28 29.27
CA GLU A 41 -8.34 0.08 28.80
C GLU A 41 -8.07 -1.35 28.33
N SER A 42 -8.51 -2.35 29.09
CA SER A 42 -8.37 -3.76 28.71
C SER A 42 -9.06 -4.12 27.40
N GLN A 43 -10.19 -3.49 27.08
CA GLN A 43 -10.87 -3.69 25.80
C GLN A 43 -10.20 -2.90 24.68
N ALA A 44 -9.72 -1.69 24.95
CA ALA A 44 -9.04 -0.85 23.97
C ALA A 44 -7.73 -1.49 23.48
N GLU A 45 -6.98 -2.12 24.39
CA GLU A 45 -5.76 -2.85 24.06
C GLU A 45 -6.03 -4.09 23.23
N VAL A 46 -6.95 -4.96 23.68
CA VAL A 46 -7.32 -6.18 22.93
C VAL A 46 -7.89 -5.84 21.54
N HIS A 47 -8.68 -4.77 21.44
CA HIS A 47 -9.23 -4.33 20.17
C HIS A 47 -8.14 -3.79 19.23
N ALA A 48 -7.15 -3.07 19.78
CA ALA A 48 -6.03 -2.57 19.01
C ALA A 48 -5.11 -3.71 18.53
N GLU A 49 -4.87 -4.70 19.39
CA GLU A 49 -4.09 -5.89 19.07
C GLU A 49 -4.75 -6.74 17.97
N ALA A 50 -6.05 -7.04 18.12
CA ALA A 50 -6.81 -7.76 17.09
C ALA A 50 -6.86 -7.01 15.74
N MET A 51 -6.92 -5.67 15.77
CA MET A 51 -6.85 -4.85 14.55
C MET A 51 -5.44 -4.88 13.92
N ALA A 52 -4.38 -4.87 14.71
CA ALA A 52 -3.01 -5.01 14.20
C ALA A 52 -2.79 -6.37 13.53
N GLU A 53 -3.25 -7.45 14.17
CA GLU A 53 -3.18 -8.82 13.63
C GLU A 53 -3.92 -8.94 12.29
N LEU A 54 -5.16 -8.42 12.21
CA LEU A 54 -5.93 -8.42 10.96
C LEU A 54 -5.26 -7.60 9.85
N ILE A 55 -4.62 -6.49 10.18
CA ILE A 55 -3.92 -5.66 9.22
C ILE A 55 -2.66 -6.36 8.72
N GLU A 56 -1.90 -7.02 9.60
CA GLU A 56 -0.72 -7.82 9.21
C GLU A 56 -1.10 -9.04 8.35
N GLU A 57 -2.21 -9.70 8.64
CA GLU A 57 -2.65 -10.92 7.94
C GLU A 57 -3.35 -10.61 6.60
N ARG A 58 -4.04 -9.46 6.48
CA ARG A 58 -4.82 -9.08 5.28
C ARG A 58 -4.09 -8.12 4.35
N LEU A 59 -2.99 -7.50 4.77
CA LEU A 59 -2.12 -6.76 3.86
C LEU A 59 -1.47 -7.78 2.94
N ALA A 60 -2.10 -8.01 1.78
CA ALA A 60 -1.47 -8.67 0.65
C ALA A 60 -0.02 -8.20 0.59
N THR A 61 0.89 -9.13 0.84
CA THR A 61 2.30 -8.85 1.07
C THR A 61 2.73 -7.94 -0.08
N LYS A 62 3.13 -6.69 0.18
CA LYS A 62 3.58 -5.78 -0.89
C LYS A 62 4.70 -6.39 -1.75
N ARG A 63 5.33 -7.44 -1.23
CA ARG A 63 6.21 -8.37 -1.96
C ARG A 63 5.53 -9.08 -3.13
N ASP A 64 4.32 -9.61 -2.97
CA ASP A 64 3.62 -10.39 -3.98
C ASP A 64 3.19 -9.53 -5.17
N LEU A 65 2.75 -8.29 -4.91
CA LEU A 65 2.44 -7.32 -5.96
C LEU A 65 3.69 -6.91 -6.75
N LYS A 66 4.83 -6.74 -6.06
CA LYS A 66 6.11 -6.43 -6.71
C LYS A 66 6.64 -7.61 -7.52
N GLU A 67 6.43 -8.84 -7.07
CA GLU A 67 6.82 -10.03 -7.81
C GLU A 67 6.01 -10.22 -9.10
N LEU A 68 4.71 -9.89 -9.08
CA LEU A 68 3.88 -9.87 -10.29
C LEU A 68 4.33 -8.78 -11.29
N GLU A 69 4.68 -7.59 -10.80
CA GLU A 69 5.17 -6.49 -11.64
C GLU A 69 6.51 -6.85 -12.32
N ILE A 70 7.44 -7.47 -11.58
CA ILE A 70 8.73 -7.92 -12.13
C ILE A 70 8.52 -8.98 -13.21
N ARG A 71 7.62 -9.94 -12.99
CA ARG A 71 7.36 -11.02 -13.97
C ARG A 71 6.77 -10.48 -15.28
N LEU A 72 5.87 -9.50 -15.20
CA LEU A 72 5.22 -8.93 -16.37
C LEU A 72 6.18 -8.05 -17.19
N THR A 73 6.93 -7.17 -16.52
CA THR A 73 7.88 -6.26 -17.17
C THR A 73 9.05 -7.01 -17.81
N HIS A 74 9.57 -8.06 -17.16
CA HIS A 74 10.71 -8.82 -17.67
C HIS A 74 10.36 -9.62 -18.94
N ASN A 75 9.16 -10.23 -18.99
CA ASN A 75 8.72 -11.00 -20.16
C ASN A 75 8.54 -10.10 -21.39
N LEU A 76 7.89 -8.94 -21.21
CA LEU A 76 7.69 -7.97 -22.28
C LEU A 76 9.02 -7.38 -22.77
N THR A 77 9.92 -7.03 -21.86
CA THR A 77 11.23 -6.45 -22.20
C THR A 77 12.12 -7.46 -22.94
N MET A 78 12.19 -8.72 -22.48
CA MET A 78 12.99 -9.74 -23.16
C MET A 78 12.44 -10.10 -24.55
N ARG A 79 11.12 -10.18 -24.71
CA ARG A 79 10.50 -10.47 -26.03
C ARG A 79 10.74 -9.34 -27.03
N LEU A 80 10.49 -8.10 -26.63
CA LEU A 80 10.66 -6.95 -27.52
C LEU A 80 12.15 -6.71 -27.83
N GLY A 81 13.02 -6.81 -26.83
CA GLY A 81 14.47 -6.73 -27.01
C GLY A 81 15.00 -7.82 -27.94
N GLY A 82 14.50 -9.05 -27.81
CA GLY A 82 14.83 -10.17 -28.69
C GLY A 82 14.41 -9.94 -30.14
N MET A 83 13.20 -9.41 -30.38
CA MET A 83 12.73 -9.11 -31.74
C MET A 83 13.55 -8.00 -32.41
N MET A 84 13.93 -6.96 -31.66
CA MET A 84 14.78 -5.87 -32.18
C MET A 84 16.22 -6.34 -32.45
N ALA A 85 16.79 -7.15 -31.54
CA ALA A 85 18.12 -7.71 -31.76
C ALA A 85 18.14 -8.66 -32.97
N ALA A 86 17.09 -9.46 -33.16
CA ALA A 86 16.97 -10.37 -34.30
C ALA A 86 16.90 -9.61 -35.64
N SER A 87 16.13 -8.52 -35.73
CA SER A 87 16.05 -7.73 -36.96
C SER A 87 17.38 -7.03 -37.29
N VAL A 88 18.05 -6.46 -36.30
CA VAL A 88 19.37 -5.83 -36.48
C VAL A 88 20.41 -6.88 -36.88
N ALA A 89 20.42 -8.05 -36.24
CA ALA A 89 21.32 -9.13 -36.58
C ALA A 89 21.09 -9.64 -38.01
N ALA A 90 19.84 -9.75 -38.44
CA ALA A 90 19.49 -10.16 -39.80
C ALA A 90 20.03 -9.17 -40.84
N VAL A 91 19.83 -7.86 -40.63
CA VAL A 91 20.35 -6.83 -41.54
C VAL A 91 21.88 -6.83 -41.57
N ALA A 92 22.53 -6.92 -40.41
CA ALA A 92 23.99 -6.96 -40.32
C ALA A 92 24.59 -8.19 -41.02
N ALA A 93 23.94 -9.35 -40.91
CA ALA A 93 24.35 -10.56 -41.61
C ALA A 93 24.21 -10.41 -43.13
N LEU A 94 23.12 -9.80 -43.61
CA LEU A 94 22.90 -9.55 -45.04
C LEU A 94 23.93 -8.57 -45.61
N VAL A 95 24.28 -7.49 -44.90
CA VAL A 95 25.31 -6.53 -45.34
C VAL A 95 26.69 -7.16 -45.42
N LYS A 96 27.03 -8.09 -44.50
CA LYS A 96 28.33 -8.78 -44.51
C LYS A 96 28.45 -9.86 -45.58
N LEU A 97 27.32 -10.30 -46.16
CA LEU A 97 27.26 -11.36 -47.16
C LEU A 97 27.24 -10.81 -48.61
N LEU A 98 26.89 -9.54 -48.77
CA LEU A 98 27.04 -8.75 -50.01
C LEU A 98 28.47 -8.20 -50.13
#